data_AF-A0A1I6UTX7-F1
#
_entry.id   AF-A0A1I6UTX7-F1
#
_cell.length_a   1.000
_cell.length_b   1.000
_cell.length_c   1.000
_cell.angle_alpha   90.00
_cell.angle_beta   90.00
_cell.angle_gamma   90.00
#
_symmetry.space_group_name_H-M   'P 1'
#
loop_
_entity.id
_entity.type
_entity.pdbx_description
1 polymer ?
#
loop_
_entity_poly.entity_id
_entity_poly.type
_entity_poly.pdbx_seq_one_letter_code
_entity_poly.pdbx_strand_id
1 'polypeptide(L)'
;MYRPIKGNGIRLLLPILFLLLPSLFTILNPNAHAAAWEWICAVIFGFLLSIPLIWTTNYELRSDQHIYAVRNKSFIITFLIVFIVRFLFRDYLKWLGPETEVALFMTVALGYILPWRIISFIKFRQLYKNRIRTNDNIDFR
;
A
#
# COMPACT_ATOMS: atom_id res chain seq x y z
N MET A 1 21.77 9.91 0.66
CA MET A 1 22.19 8.56 0.21
C MET A 1 20.98 7.78 -0.28
N TYR A 2 20.87 7.51 -1.58
CA TYR A 2 19.84 6.62 -2.12
C TYR A 2 20.35 5.17 -2.02
N ARG A 3 19.63 4.30 -1.31
CA ARG A 3 20.00 2.88 -1.20
C ARG A 3 19.34 2.09 -2.34
N PRO A 4 20.11 1.34 -3.14
CA PRO A 4 19.55 0.53 -4.21
C PRO A 4 18.73 -0.63 -3.64
N ILE A 5 17.65 -0.99 -4.32
CA ILE A 5 16.84 -2.16 -3.95
C ILE A 5 17.57 -3.42 -4.43
N LYS A 6 18.25 -4.11 -3.52
CA LYS A 6 19.00 -5.34 -3.81
C LYS A 6 18.10 -6.58 -3.75
N GLY A 7 18.29 -7.50 -4.71
CA GLY A 7 17.67 -8.83 -4.74
C GLY A 7 16.28 -8.87 -5.40
N ASN A 8 15.52 -9.94 -5.10
CA ASN A 8 14.26 -10.30 -5.77
C ASN A 8 13.06 -9.37 -5.47
N GLY A 9 13.27 -8.24 -4.77
CA GLY A 9 12.20 -7.27 -4.46
C GLY A 9 11.18 -7.70 -3.40
N ILE A 10 11.31 -8.89 -2.80
CA ILE A 10 10.34 -9.43 -1.80
C ILE A 10 10.15 -8.48 -0.60
N ARG A 11 11.18 -7.70 -0.24
CA ARG A 11 11.09 -6.69 0.82
C ARG A 11 10.03 -5.61 0.57
N LEU A 12 9.60 -5.40 -0.68
CA LEU A 12 8.51 -4.48 -1.04
C LEU A 12 7.14 -5.02 -0.59
N LEU A 13 7.00 -6.34 -0.38
CA LEU A 13 5.77 -6.98 0.05
C LEU A 13 5.66 -7.14 1.58
N LEU A 14 6.76 -6.97 2.32
CA LEU A 14 6.76 -7.00 3.80
C LEU A 14 5.68 -6.14 4.45
N PRO A 15 5.36 -4.93 3.96
CA PRO A 15 4.31 -4.10 4.56
C PRO A 15 2.92 -4.75 4.51
N ILE A 16 2.65 -5.56 3.48
CA ILE A 16 1.39 -6.31 3.39
C ILE A 16 1.32 -7.30 4.53
N LEU A 17 2.37 -8.11 4.72
CA LEU A 17 2.39 -9.15 5.75
C LEU A 17 2.25 -8.53 7.15
N PHE A 18 2.97 -7.44 7.41
CA PHE A 18 2.94 -6.76 8.70
C PHE A 18 1.57 -6.17 9.02
N LEU A 19 0.83 -5.66 8.02
CA LEU A 19 -0.50 -5.10 8.25
C LEU A 19 -1.60 -6.16 8.23
N LEU A 20 -1.45 -7.22 7.43
CA LEU A 20 -2.46 -8.26 7.26
C LEU A 20 -2.68 -9.07 8.53
N LEU A 21 -1.61 -9.38 9.26
CA LEU A 21 -1.71 -10.11 10.53
C LEU A 21 -2.62 -9.39 11.55
N PRO A 22 -2.32 -8.16 12.02
CA PRO A 22 -3.16 -7.48 13.00
C PRO A 22 -4.56 -7.17 12.45
N SER A 23 -4.67 -6.83 11.15
CA SER A 23 -5.96 -6.53 10.54
C SER A 23 -6.90 -7.72 10.59
N LEU A 24 -6.41 -8.94 10.29
CA LEU A 24 -7.21 -10.15 10.36
C LEU A 24 -7.73 -10.41 11.78
N PHE A 25 -6.87 -10.24 12.80
CA PHE A 25 -7.29 -10.36 14.20
C PHE A 25 -8.35 -9.32 14.58
N THR A 26 -8.23 -8.07 14.13
CA THR A 26 -9.20 -7.01 14.44
C THR A 26 -10.53 -7.18 13.70
N ILE A 27 -10.51 -7.66 12.46
CA ILE A 27 -11.72 -7.82 11.63
C ILE A 27 -12.52 -9.05 12.06
N LEU A 28 -11.85 -10.11 12.49
CA LEU A 28 -12.50 -11.32 13.01
C LEU A 28 -12.92 -11.20 14.49
N ASN A 29 -12.64 -10.06 15.13
CA ASN A 29 -13.00 -9.85 16.53
C ASN A 29 -14.53 -9.78 16.67
N PRO A 30 -15.16 -10.63 17.51
CA PRO A 30 -16.62 -10.66 17.67
C PRO A 30 -17.19 -9.35 18.26
N ASN A 31 -16.37 -8.53 18.90
CA ASN A 31 -16.76 -7.23 19.44
C ASN A 31 -16.79 -6.12 18.38
N ALA A 32 -16.28 -6.37 17.16
CA ALA A 32 -16.31 -5.45 16.05
C ALA A 32 -17.62 -5.62 15.24
N HIS A 33 -18.71 -5.06 15.75
CA HIS A 33 -20.01 -5.10 15.10
C HIS A 33 -20.27 -3.82 14.30
N ALA A 34 -19.97 -3.87 13.00
CA ALA A 34 -20.35 -2.84 12.02
C ALA A 34 -21.37 -3.40 11.02
N ALA A 35 -22.24 -2.53 10.52
CA ALA A 35 -23.21 -2.87 9.48
C ALA A 35 -22.49 -3.21 8.17
N ALA A 36 -23.07 -4.11 7.36
CA ALA A 36 -22.45 -4.57 6.12
C ALA A 36 -22.06 -3.43 5.15
N TRP A 37 -22.86 -2.35 5.11
CA TRP A 37 -22.58 -1.20 4.27
C TRP A 37 -21.34 -0.41 4.71
N GLU A 38 -21.03 -0.39 6.01
CA GLU A 38 -19.85 0.30 6.55
C GLU A 38 -18.57 -0.41 6.12
N TRP A 39 -18.56 -1.75 6.14
CA TRP A 39 -17.46 -2.56 5.61
C TRP A 39 -17.25 -2.33 4.11
N ILE A 40 -18.33 -2.30 3.33
CA ILE A 40 -18.26 -2.04 1.89
C ILE A 40 -17.67 -0.65 1.63
N CYS A 41 -18.15 0.38 2.33
CA CYS A 41 -17.60 1.73 2.24
C CYS A 41 -16.12 1.76 2.61
N ALA A 42 -15.71 1.11 3.71
CA ALA A 42 -14.31 1.04 4.13
C ALA A 42 -13.41 0.42 3.06
N VAL A 43 -13.84 -0.68 2.44
CA VAL A 43 -13.12 -1.33 1.34
C VAL A 43 -13.01 -0.39 0.13
N ILE A 44 -14.11 0.26 -0.28
CA ILE A 44 -14.12 1.18 -1.42
C ILE A 44 -13.18 2.37 -1.16
N PHE A 45 -13.24 2.98 0.02
CA PHE A 45 -12.34 4.08 0.39
C PHE A 45 -10.88 3.64 0.40
N GLY A 46 -10.58 2.44 0.91
CA GLY A 46 -9.24 1.85 0.83
C GLY A 46 -8.75 1.72 -0.61
N PHE A 47 -9.57 1.16 -1.51
CA PHE A 47 -9.20 1.07 -2.93
C PHE A 47 -9.00 2.44 -3.57
N LEU A 48 -9.87 3.42 -3.27
CA LEU A 48 -9.76 4.77 -3.80
C LEU A 48 -8.44 5.45 -3.36
N LEU A 49 -8.04 5.25 -2.11
CA LEU A 49 -6.76 5.74 -1.57
C LEU A 49 -5.54 5.05 -2.20
N SER A 50 -5.71 3.85 -2.75
CA SER A 50 -4.60 3.16 -3.44
C SER A 50 -4.19 3.82 -4.75
N ILE A 51 -5.14 4.45 -5.47
CA ILE A 51 -4.92 5.02 -6.81
C ILE A 51 -3.79 6.05 -6.83
N PRO A 52 -3.81 7.13 -6.01
CA PRO A 52 -2.72 8.11 -6.00
C PRO A 52 -1.38 7.49 -5.56
N LEU A 53 -1.41 6.51 -4.67
CA LEU A 53 -0.23 5.75 -4.20
C LEU A 53 0.44 4.98 -5.34
N ILE A 54 -0.36 4.29 -6.14
CA ILE A 54 0.10 3.51 -7.29
C ILE A 54 0.72 4.40 -8.36
N TRP A 55 0.03 5.49 -8.72
CA TRP A 55 0.50 6.38 -9.78
C TRP A 55 1.86 6.98 -9.45
N THR A 56 2.03 7.40 -8.20
CA THR A 56 3.25 8.11 -7.77
C THR A 56 4.41 7.19 -7.40
N THR A 57 4.17 5.90 -7.22
CA THR A 57 5.25 4.94 -7.00
C THR A 57 5.90 4.56 -8.33
N ASN A 58 7.07 5.14 -8.58
CA ASN A 58 7.88 4.89 -9.76
C ASN A 58 9.30 4.50 -9.36
N TYR A 59 9.95 3.77 -10.27
CA TYR A 59 11.32 3.31 -10.09
C TYR A 59 12.15 3.74 -11.29
N GLU A 60 13.38 4.14 -11.02
CA GLU A 60 14.35 4.56 -12.03
C GLU A 60 15.51 3.57 -12.07
N LEU A 61 15.96 3.23 -13.29
CA LEU A 61 17.22 2.54 -13.51
C LEU A 61 18.30 3.60 -13.69
N ARG A 62 19.32 3.60 -12.84
CA ARG A 62 20.46 4.53 -12.94
C ARG A 62 21.61 3.89 -13.74
N SER A 63 22.58 4.72 -14.15
CA SER A 63 23.84 4.32 -14.81
C SER A 63 24.52 3.10 -14.17
N ASP A 64 24.41 2.97 -12.85
CA ASP A 64 25.05 1.91 -12.06
C ASP A 64 24.34 0.54 -12.18
N GLN A 65 23.43 0.37 -13.14
CA GLN A 65 22.60 -0.84 -13.33
C GLN A 65 21.79 -1.24 -12.08
N HIS A 66 21.51 -0.26 -11.21
CA HIS A 66 20.76 -0.43 -9.98
C HIS A 66 19.41 0.28 -10.05
N ILE A 67 18.40 -0.36 -9.46
CA ILE A 67 17.02 0.15 -9.42
C ILE A 67 16.82 0.93 -8.12
N TYR A 68 16.39 2.17 -8.26
CA TYR A 68 16.10 3.08 -7.16
C TYR A 68 14.62 3.45 -7.15
N ALA A 69 14.06 3.65 -5.95
CA ALA A 69 12.73 4.20 -5.79
C ALA A 69 12.78 5.73 -5.91
N VAL A 70 11.91 6.31 -6.74
CA VAL A 70 11.77 7.75 -6.86
C VAL A 70 11.14 8.31 -5.58
N ARG A 71 11.55 9.51 -5.15
CA ARG A 71 11.00 10.17 -3.96
C ARG A 71 9.50 10.44 -4.16
N ASN A 72 8.67 9.82 -3.31
CA ASN A 72 7.22 9.91 -3.38
C ASN A 72 6.65 10.79 -2.25
N LYS A 73 5.91 11.86 -2.58
CA LYS A 73 5.22 12.75 -1.61
C LYS A 73 3.77 12.33 -1.33
N SER A 74 3.21 11.39 -2.09
CA SER A 74 1.79 11.01 -2.03
C SER A 74 1.40 10.23 -0.80
N PHE A 75 2.38 9.69 -0.09
CA PHE A 75 2.16 9.15 1.25
C PHE A 75 1.55 10.21 2.17
N ILE A 76 2.03 11.46 2.09
CA ILE A 76 1.51 12.58 2.89
C ILE A 76 0.06 12.90 2.49
N ILE A 77 -0.23 12.92 1.18
CA ILE A 77 -1.59 13.19 0.67
C ILE A 77 -2.57 12.14 1.18
N THR A 78 -2.20 10.87 1.16
CA THR A 78 -3.06 9.77 1.62
C THR A 78 -3.27 9.82 3.12
N PHE A 79 -2.22 10.13 3.88
CA PHE A 79 -2.33 10.35 5.31
C PHE A 79 -3.28 11.51 5.64
N LEU A 80 -3.20 12.60 4.85
CA LEU A 80 -4.09 13.75 5.00
C LEU A 80 -5.55 13.39 4.70
N ILE A 81 -5.83 12.63 3.64
CA ILE A 81 -7.21 12.19 3.32
C ILE A 81 -7.76 11.33 4.45
N VAL A 82 -7.00 10.35 4.93
CA VAL A 82 -7.41 9.49 6.06
C VAL A 82 -7.67 10.33 7.31
N PHE A 83 -6.84 11.35 7.57
CA PHE A 83 -7.03 12.26 8.70
C PHE A 83 -8.31 13.12 8.56
N ILE A 84 -8.59 13.64 7.36
CA ILE A 84 -9.81 14.42 7.08
C ILE A 84 -11.05 13.55 7.24
N VAL A 85 -11.07 12.35 6.64
CA VAL A 85 -12.17 11.39 6.78
C VAL A 85 -12.40 11.10 8.26
N ARG A 86 -11.34 10.84 9.02
CA ARG A 86 -11.44 10.61 10.47
C ARG A 86 -12.02 11.80 11.22
N PHE A 87 -11.66 13.03 10.84
CA PHE A 87 -12.19 14.23 11.48
C PHE A 87 -13.69 14.41 11.19
N LEU A 88 -14.10 14.24 9.94
CA LEU A 88 -15.50 14.37 9.51
C LEU A 88 -16.41 13.30 10.11
N PHE A 89 -15.92 12.06 10.20
CA PHE A 89 -16.68 10.93 10.74
C PHE A 89 -16.54 10.76 12.24
N ARG A 90 -15.82 11.65 12.94
CA ARG A 90 -15.55 11.52 14.39
C ARG A 90 -16.83 11.31 15.20
N ASP A 91 -17.86 12.11 14.95
CA ASP A 91 -19.09 12.05 15.74
C ASP A 91 -19.96 10.84 15.40
N TYR A 92 -19.90 10.36 14.16
CA TYR A 92 -20.53 9.10 13.74
C TYR A 92 -19.79 7.88 14.36
N LEU A 93 -18.45 7.91 14.35
CA LEU A 93 -17.61 6.85 14.91
C LEU A 93 -17.66 6.77 16.44
N LYS A 94 -17.99 7.85 17.15
CA LYS A 94 -18.19 7.81 18.63
C LYS A 94 -19.32 6.88 19.07
N TRP A 95 -20.32 6.66 18.21
CA TRP A 95 -21.42 5.72 18.49
C TRP A 95 -21.01 4.27 18.24
N LEU A 96 -20.00 4.06 17.39
CA LEU A 96 -19.40 2.76 17.16
C LEU A 96 -18.44 2.47 18.32
N GLY A 97 -18.50 1.26 18.88
CA GLY A 97 -17.57 0.86 19.93
C GLY A 97 -16.12 0.99 19.45
N PRO A 98 -15.15 1.25 20.34
CA PRO A 98 -13.74 1.47 19.98
C PRO A 98 -13.15 0.30 19.16
N GLU A 99 -13.56 -0.92 19.47
CA GLU A 99 -13.19 -2.14 18.73
C GLU A 99 -13.62 -2.08 17.26
N THR A 100 -14.84 -1.60 17.00
CA THR A 100 -15.43 -1.52 15.66
C THR A 100 -14.77 -0.41 14.83
N GLU A 101 -14.50 0.73 15.46
CA GLU A 101 -13.75 1.82 14.84
C GLU A 101 -12.38 1.32 14.34
N VAL A 102 -11.64 0.62 15.19
CA VAL A 102 -10.32 0.05 14.85
C VAL A 102 -10.44 -0.94 13.69
N ALA A 103 -11.43 -1.83 13.70
CA ALA A 103 -11.62 -2.83 12.65
C ALA A 103 -11.95 -2.21 11.28
N LEU A 104 -12.79 -1.16 11.24
CA LEU A 104 -13.07 -0.40 10.02
C LEU A 104 -11.82 0.32 9.51
N PHE A 105 -11.04 0.93 10.41
CA PHE A 105 -9.79 1.60 10.04
C PHE A 105 -8.76 0.63 9.47
N MET A 106 -8.63 -0.57 10.07
CA MET A 106 -7.78 -1.64 9.57
C MET A 106 -8.24 -2.15 8.20
N THR A 107 -9.55 -2.21 7.97
CA THR A 107 -10.11 -2.54 6.65
C THR A 107 -9.72 -1.54 5.57
N VAL A 108 -9.84 -0.24 5.84
CA VAL A 108 -9.38 0.81 4.92
C VAL A 108 -7.87 0.66 4.67
N ALA A 109 -7.10 0.40 5.73
CA ALA A 109 -5.66 0.25 5.67
C ALA A 109 -5.22 -0.92 4.79
N LEU A 110 -5.88 -2.08 4.94
CA LEU A 110 -5.71 -3.22 4.05
C LEU A 110 -6.09 -2.89 2.61
N GLY A 111 -7.24 -2.22 2.43
CA GLY A 111 -7.78 -1.87 1.13
C GLY A 111 -6.84 -1.03 0.28
N TYR A 112 -6.07 -0.11 0.86
CA TYR A 112 -5.07 0.64 0.09
C TYR A 112 -3.70 -0.05 0.02
N ILE A 113 -3.25 -0.74 1.07
CA ILE A 113 -1.87 -1.27 1.10
C ILE A 113 -1.70 -2.44 0.13
N LEU A 114 -2.71 -3.29 0.01
CA LEU A 114 -2.69 -4.49 -0.82
C LEU A 114 -2.47 -4.12 -2.30
N PRO A 115 -3.39 -3.39 -2.97
CA PRO A 115 -3.22 -3.02 -4.36
C PRO A 115 -1.96 -2.18 -4.59
N TRP A 116 -1.66 -1.24 -3.68
CA TRP A 116 -0.46 -0.40 -3.81
C TRP A 116 0.83 -1.23 -3.84
N ARG A 117 1.02 -2.15 -2.88
CA ARG A 117 2.25 -2.93 -2.80
C ARG A 117 2.33 -4.02 -3.86
N ILE A 118 1.21 -4.62 -4.24
CA ILE A 118 1.15 -5.57 -5.36
C ILE A 118 1.60 -4.87 -6.66
N ILE A 119 1.02 -3.72 -6.99
CA ILE A 119 1.35 -3.00 -8.22
C ILE A 119 2.78 -2.42 -8.17
N SER A 120 3.21 -1.93 -7.00
CA SER A 120 4.58 -1.48 -6.80
C SER A 120 5.60 -2.61 -7.02
N PHE A 121 5.27 -3.83 -6.61
CA PHE A 121 6.11 -5.01 -6.86
C PHE A 121 6.10 -5.41 -8.34
N ILE A 122 4.95 -5.36 -9.01
CA ILE A 122 4.84 -5.63 -10.45
C ILE A 122 5.70 -4.65 -11.26
N LYS A 123 5.59 -3.34 -11.00
CA LYS A 123 6.41 -2.29 -11.64
C LYS A 123 7.91 -2.55 -11.46
N PHE A 124 8.33 -2.91 -10.24
CA PHE A 124 9.72 -3.26 -9.96
C PHE A 124 10.17 -4.49 -10.77
N ARG A 125 9.35 -5.55 -10.82
CA ARG A 125 9.68 -6.80 -11.51
C ARG A 125 9.74 -6.62 -13.04
N GLN A 126 8.89 -5.76 -13.59
CA GLN A 126 8.95 -5.38 -15.01
C GLN A 126 10.28 -4.70 -15.35
N LEU A 127 10.71 -3.72 -14.55
CA LEU A 127 12.00 -3.06 -14.73
C LEU A 127 13.18 -4.02 -14.52
N TYR A 128 13.09 -4.92 -13.55
CA TYR A 128 14.11 -5.94 -13.32
C TYR A 128 14.26 -6.87 -14.53
N LYS A 129 13.15 -7.34 -15.11
CA LYS A 129 13.15 -8.18 -16.33
C LYS A 129 13.73 -7.43 -17.53
N ASN A 130 13.38 -6.16 -17.71
CA ASN A 130 13.91 -5.33 -18.79
C ASN A 130 15.43 -5.14 -18.64
N ARG A 131 15.91 -4.89 -17.41
CA ARG A 131 17.35 -4.76 -17.13
C ARG A 131 18.13 -6.03 -17.45
N ILE A 132 17.62 -7.21 -17.09
CA ILE A 132 18.28 -8.50 -17.43
C ILE A 132 18.38 -8.63 -18.96
N ARG A 133 17.28 -8.41 -19.68
CA ARG A 133 17.24 -8.53 -21.14
C ARG A 133 18.21 -7.59 -21.85
N THR A 134 18.37 -6.35 -21.36
CA THR A 134 19.34 -5.39 -21.91
C THR A 134 20.78 -5.84 -21.66
N ASN A 135 21.08 -6.38 -20.48
CA ASN A 135 22.43 -6.83 -20.15
C ASN A 135 22.85 -8.05 -21.00
N ASP A 136 21.95 -9.03 -21.18
CA ASP A 136 22.21 -10.18 -22.05
C ASP A 136 22.55 -9.74 -23.48
N ASN A 137 21.85 -8.73 -24.02
CA ASN A 137 22.09 -8.23 -25.39
C ASN A 137 23.44 -7.51 -25.54
N ILE A 138 23.98 -6.92 -24.47
CA ILE A 138 25.31 -6.30 -24.47
C ILE A 138 26.41 -7.38 -24.45
N ASP A 139 26.21 -8.49 -23.74
CA ASP A 139 27.19 -9.57 -23.63
C ASP A 139 27.36 -10.37 -24.95
N PHE A 140 26.33 -10.38 -25.80
CA PHE A 140 26.38 -11.03 -27.13
C PHE A 140 26.96 -10.16 -28.25
N ARG A 141 27.43 -8.93 -27.95
CA ARG A 141 27.82 -7.94 -28.96
C ARG A 141 29.27 -7.49 -28.80
#